data_AF-A0A652JSM6-F1
#
_entry.id   AF-A0A652JSM6-F1
#
_cell.length_a   1.000
_cell.length_b   1.000
_cell.length_c   1.000
_cell.angle_alpha   90.00
_cell.angle_beta   90.00
_cell.angle_gamma   90.00
#
_symmetry.space_group_name_H-M   'P 1'
#
loop_
_entity.id
_entity.type
_entity.pdbx_description
1 polymer ?
#
loop_
_entity_poly.entity_id
_entity_poly.type
_entity_poly.pdbx_seq_one_letter_code
_entity_poly.pdbx_strand_id
1 'polypeptide(L)'
;MARTWSAVLARLGVPTGDGRIIDPAGGSSRDLPLPLAWQEKSEDGHGGSQVVARMETLRIADGMVTATGSMLESAPCEVIEQLEAGVIGPSVDLDDIEYVMDEQERLVITKWRIAGATLVAIPAFADVSLTLDPLPAEPMVSEEVGSHWAEWDLTASAVPAELPPADWFQRPDVDRLTPLTVTDTGRVFGHIAGWDTCHVGLPGCVTPPSSPTGYTYFHVAEQRTTDGAVLPVGTLVAGPRHADAQLAFRAAQEHYDDPSAAVARVVAGEDEHGIWVAGWLLPGASEEALDTFRSSPVSGDWRRVGGSLELIGVCSVNTPGFPVPRARVHFAAGAQRALIGSFGITPQQGEFFPEPGNRQVNEAEQARARWAWAAATTED
;
A
#
# COMPACT_ATOMS: atom_id res chain seq x y z
N MET A 1 24.01 -8.86 -13.79
CA MET A 1 23.60 -10.28 -13.66
C MET A 1 22.12 -10.40 -13.99
N ALA A 2 21.69 -11.52 -14.60
CA ALA A 2 20.27 -11.75 -14.87
C ALA A 2 19.50 -11.93 -13.55
N ARG A 3 18.37 -11.21 -13.40
CA ARG A 3 17.53 -11.28 -12.20
C ARG A 3 16.92 -12.67 -12.06
N THR A 4 17.06 -13.29 -10.89
CA THR A 4 16.50 -14.63 -10.63
C THR A 4 15.08 -14.55 -10.09
N TRP A 5 14.37 -15.67 -10.13
CA TRP A 5 13.00 -15.79 -9.66
C TRP A 5 12.70 -17.16 -9.06
N SER A 6 11.67 -17.18 -8.21
CA SER A 6 11.06 -18.38 -7.67
C SER A 6 9.54 -18.30 -7.79
N ALA A 7 8.87 -19.43 -7.99
CA ALA A 7 7.42 -19.47 -8.19
C ALA A 7 6.78 -20.76 -7.68
N VAL A 8 5.55 -20.64 -7.21
CA VAL A 8 4.57 -21.74 -7.25
C VAL A 8 3.86 -21.62 -8.58
N LEU A 9 3.87 -22.66 -9.40
CA LEU A 9 3.25 -22.65 -10.74
C LEU A 9 1.84 -23.25 -10.74
N ALA A 10 1.59 -24.25 -9.91
CA ALA A 10 0.30 -24.92 -9.83
C ALA A 10 0.07 -25.59 -8.46
N ARG A 11 -1.20 -25.70 -8.07
CA ARG A 11 -1.67 -26.50 -6.93
C ARG A 11 -2.23 -27.84 -7.45
N LEU A 12 -1.78 -28.94 -6.88
CA LEU A 12 -2.21 -30.29 -7.26
C LEU A 12 -3.31 -30.79 -6.32
N GLY A 13 -4.31 -31.47 -6.87
CA GLY A 13 -5.45 -32.01 -6.12
C GLY A 13 -6.44 -30.95 -5.63
N VAL A 14 -6.27 -29.69 -6.04
CA VAL A 14 -7.15 -28.57 -5.70
C VAL A 14 -7.82 -28.07 -6.99
N PRO A 15 -9.13 -27.78 -6.97
CA PRO A 15 -9.80 -27.22 -8.13
C PRO A 15 -9.31 -25.81 -8.45
N THR A 16 -9.09 -25.53 -9.73
CA THR A 16 -8.87 -24.19 -10.29
C THR A 16 -10.15 -23.35 -10.21
N GLY A 17 -10.05 -22.04 -10.48
CA GLY A 17 -11.22 -21.14 -10.46
C GLY A 17 -12.35 -21.55 -11.42
N ASP A 18 -12.01 -22.27 -12.49
CA ASP A 18 -12.95 -22.82 -13.48
C ASP A 18 -13.31 -24.31 -13.24
N GLY A 19 -12.92 -24.87 -12.10
CA GLY A 19 -13.35 -26.19 -11.64
C GLY A 19 -12.54 -27.38 -12.16
N ARG A 20 -11.44 -27.16 -12.88
CA ARG A 20 -10.51 -28.23 -13.31
C ARG A 20 -9.62 -28.66 -12.16
N ILE A 21 -9.24 -29.93 -12.11
CA ILE A 21 -8.32 -30.47 -11.09
C ILE A 21 -7.12 -31.11 -11.79
N ILE A 22 -5.92 -30.82 -11.30
CA ILE A 22 -4.69 -31.50 -11.73
C ILE A 22 -4.37 -32.60 -10.72
N ASP A 23 -4.41 -33.86 -11.12
CA ASP A 23 -4.14 -35.01 -10.25
C ASP A 23 -2.66 -35.04 -9.83
N PRO A 24 -2.33 -35.06 -8.52
CA PRO A 24 -0.96 -35.16 -8.05
C PRO A 24 -0.17 -36.38 -8.56
N ALA A 25 -0.83 -37.49 -8.88
CA ALA A 25 -0.17 -38.74 -9.27
C ALA A 25 0.29 -38.78 -10.74
N GLY A 26 -0.29 -37.93 -11.60
CA GLY A 26 -0.11 -37.96 -13.05
C GLY A 26 1.04 -37.12 -13.61
N GLY A 27 1.79 -36.45 -12.73
CA GLY A 27 2.69 -35.35 -13.10
C GLY A 27 4.07 -35.76 -13.58
N SER A 28 4.52 -35.11 -14.64
CA SER A 28 5.91 -35.13 -15.12
C SER A 28 6.34 -33.76 -15.67
N SER A 29 7.59 -33.59 -16.06
CA SER A 29 8.06 -32.40 -16.78
C SER A 29 8.86 -32.79 -18.01
N ARG A 30 8.91 -31.89 -18.99
CA ARG A 30 9.94 -31.93 -20.03
C ARG A 30 11.32 -31.65 -19.44
N ASP A 31 12.37 -31.91 -20.22
CA ASP A 31 13.74 -31.61 -19.83
C ASP A 31 13.94 -30.09 -19.68
N LEU A 32 14.59 -29.69 -18.59
CA LEU A 32 14.96 -28.30 -18.33
C LEU A 32 16.14 -27.88 -19.24
N PRO A 33 16.25 -26.58 -19.59
CA PRO A 33 15.38 -25.49 -19.16
C PRO A 33 14.07 -25.40 -19.95
N LEU A 34 13.01 -24.92 -19.29
CA LEU A 34 11.72 -24.65 -19.92
C LEU A 34 11.48 -23.15 -20.10
N PRO A 35 10.66 -22.74 -21.07
CA PRO A 35 10.32 -21.33 -21.24
C PRO A 35 9.34 -20.87 -20.15
N LEU A 36 9.58 -19.65 -19.64
CA LEU A 36 8.55 -18.85 -19.00
C LEU A 36 8.20 -17.70 -19.97
N ALA A 37 6.96 -17.73 -20.46
CA ALA A 37 6.42 -16.74 -21.39
C ALA A 37 5.59 -15.68 -20.66
N TRP A 38 5.21 -14.61 -21.36
CA TRP A 38 4.38 -13.52 -20.86
C TRP A 38 3.45 -13.00 -21.95
N GLN A 39 2.20 -12.74 -21.57
CA GLN A 39 1.23 -12.04 -22.41
C GLN A 39 1.23 -10.55 -22.08
N GLU A 40 1.75 -9.73 -22.99
CA GLU A 40 1.60 -8.26 -22.94
C GLU A 40 0.11 -7.86 -22.97
N LYS A 41 -0.65 -8.56 -23.81
CA LYS A 41 -2.10 -8.38 -23.97
C LYS A 41 -2.77 -9.73 -23.80
N SER A 42 -3.86 -9.76 -23.05
CA SER A 42 -4.63 -10.98 -22.85
C SER A 42 -5.17 -11.50 -24.18
N GLU A 43 -4.92 -12.77 -24.44
CA GLU A 43 -5.44 -13.53 -25.57
C GLU A 43 -5.95 -14.88 -25.07
N ASP A 44 -6.73 -15.59 -25.89
CA ASP A 44 -7.26 -16.90 -25.51
C ASP A 44 -6.12 -17.90 -25.23
N GLY A 45 -6.23 -18.57 -24.08
CA GLY A 45 -5.17 -19.43 -23.55
C GLY A 45 -3.84 -18.70 -23.38
N HIS A 46 -2.80 -19.23 -24.04
CA HIS A 46 -1.43 -18.71 -23.98
C HIS A 46 -0.95 -18.12 -25.32
N GLY A 47 -1.89 -17.85 -26.23
CA GLY A 47 -1.62 -17.25 -27.54
C GLY A 47 -0.97 -15.88 -27.43
N GLY A 48 -0.17 -15.51 -28.43
CA GLY A 48 0.47 -14.18 -28.51
C GLY A 48 1.57 -13.92 -27.46
N SER A 49 1.90 -14.91 -26.63
CA SER A 49 2.89 -14.77 -25.58
C SER A 49 4.33 -14.79 -26.13
N GLN A 50 5.21 -14.07 -25.43
CA GLN A 50 6.64 -14.04 -25.74
C GLN A 50 7.47 -14.61 -24.58
N VAL A 51 8.56 -15.31 -24.89
CA VAL A 51 9.44 -15.86 -23.86
C VAL A 51 10.22 -14.74 -23.18
N VAL A 52 10.12 -14.65 -21.86
CA VAL A 52 10.75 -13.59 -21.06
C VAL A 52 11.74 -14.13 -20.03
N ALA A 53 11.70 -15.43 -19.72
CA ALA A 53 12.60 -16.02 -18.74
C ALA A 53 12.86 -17.50 -18.99
N ARG A 54 13.93 -17.98 -18.37
CA ARG A 54 14.36 -19.37 -18.38
C ARG A 54 13.96 -20.02 -17.05
N MET A 55 13.23 -21.12 -17.10
CA MET A 55 12.98 -22.00 -15.95
C MET A 55 14.09 -23.03 -15.86
N GLU A 56 14.77 -23.07 -14.73
CA GLU A 56 16.02 -23.83 -14.54
C GLU A 56 15.86 -24.97 -13.55
N THR A 57 14.91 -24.83 -12.63
CA THR A 57 14.52 -25.91 -11.72
C THR A 57 13.01 -26.07 -11.74
N LEU A 58 12.56 -27.30 -11.56
CA LEU A 58 11.15 -27.63 -11.38
C LEU A 58 11.05 -28.80 -10.42
N ARG A 59 10.14 -28.70 -9.45
CA ARG A 59 9.85 -29.74 -8.47
C ARG A 59 8.35 -29.97 -8.40
N ILE A 60 7.95 -31.24 -8.52
CA ILE A 60 6.58 -31.72 -8.32
C ILE A 60 6.58 -32.47 -7.00
N ALA A 61 6.09 -31.83 -5.94
CA ALA A 61 6.07 -32.41 -4.59
C ALA A 61 5.07 -31.67 -3.72
N ASP A 62 4.67 -32.29 -2.61
CA ASP A 62 3.92 -31.61 -1.54
C ASP A 62 2.61 -30.96 -2.02
N GLY A 63 1.98 -31.54 -3.04
CA GLY A 63 0.76 -31.01 -3.66
C GLY A 63 0.96 -29.75 -4.49
N MET A 64 2.19 -29.45 -4.93
CA MET A 64 2.51 -28.26 -5.70
C MET A 64 3.49 -28.54 -6.83
N VAL A 65 3.48 -27.66 -7.83
CA VAL A 65 4.58 -27.51 -8.80
C VAL A 65 5.31 -26.22 -8.47
N THR A 66 6.58 -26.30 -8.08
CA THR A 66 7.43 -25.14 -7.79
C THR A 66 8.58 -25.06 -8.76
N ALA A 67 9.03 -23.86 -9.11
CA ALA A 67 10.12 -23.65 -10.04
C ALA A 67 10.99 -22.44 -9.68
N THR A 68 12.23 -22.44 -10.15
CA THR A 68 13.12 -21.27 -10.11
C THR A 68 13.78 -21.06 -11.46
N GLY A 69 14.30 -19.86 -11.69
CA GLY A 69 15.00 -19.55 -12.92
C GLY A 69 15.53 -18.13 -13.00
N SER A 70 15.84 -17.68 -14.22
CA SER A 70 16.41 -16.36 -14.49
C SER A 70 15.63 -15.62 -15.58
N MET A 71 15.40 -14.33 -15.40
CA MET A 71 14.89 -13.44 -16.45
C MET A 71 15.87 -13.37 -17.63
N LEU A 72 15.35 -13.32 -18.85
CA LEU A 72 16.18 -13.00 -20.02
C LEU A 72 16.55 -11.53 -20.00
N GLU A 73 17.75 -11.18 -20.46
CA GLU A 73 18.17 -9.77 -20.59
C GLU A 73 17.29 -9.00 -21.59
N SER A 74 16.68 -9.69 -22.55
CA SER A 74 15.76 -9.12 -23.53
C SER A 74 14.32 -9.01 -23.02
N ALA A 75 14.03 -9.43 -21.79
CA ALA A 75 12.69 -9.32 -21.22
C ALA A 75 12.29 -7.84 -21.13
N PRO A 76 11.10 -7.44 -21.57
CA PRO A 76 10.64 -6.07 -21.40
C PRO A 76 10.60 -5.68 -19.92
N CYS A 77 10.90 -4.42 -19.60
CA CYS A 77 10.75 -3.92 -18.23
C CYS A 77 9.31 -4.06 -17.72
N GLU A 78 8.32 -4.02 -18.62
CA GLU A 78 6.90 -4.12 -18.29
C GLU A 78 6.54 -5.46 -17.61
N VAL A 79 7.14 -6.58 -18.00
CA VAL A 79 6.86 -7.86 -17.31
C VAL A 79 7.40 -7.86 -15.88
N ILE A 80 8.56 -7.22 -15.65
CA ILE A 80 9.12 -7.05 -14.31
C ILE A 80 8.20 -6.20 -13.45
N GLU A 81 7.74 -5.07 -14.02
CA GLU A 81 6.78 -4.17 -13.39
C GLU A 81 5.47 -4.88 -13.01
N GLN A 82 4.89 -5.64 -13.92
CA GLN A 82 3.62 -6.33 -13.68
C GLN A 82 3.77 -7.45 -12.64
N LEU A 83 4.92 -8.15 -12.62
CA LEU A 83 5.24 -9.13 -11.59
C LEU A 83 5.39 -8.49 -10.21
N GLU A 84 6.13 -7.40 -10.10
CA GLU A 84 6.32 -6.66 -8.84
C GLU A 84 5.00 -6.04 -8.33
N ALA A 85 4.14 -5.60 -9.25
CA ALA A 85 2.80 -5.14 -8.94
C ALA A 85 1.83 -6.29 -8.55
N GLY A 86 2.21 -7.55 -8.77
CA GLY A 86 1.39 -8.72 -8.47
C GLY A 86 0.13 -8.83 -9.32
N VAL A 87 0.11 -8.22 -10.51
CA VAL A 87 -1.06 -8.19 -11.41
C VAL A 87 -1.04 -9.28 -12.48
N ILE A 88 0.07 -10.02 -12.58
CA ILE A 88 0.20 -11.21 -13.42
C ILE A 88 0.72 -12.38 -12.60
N GLY A 89 0.29 -13.57 -12.95
CA GLY A 89 0.68 -14.81 -12.28
C GLY A 89 0.98 -15.92 -13.27
N PRO A 90 1.72 -16.96 -12.83
CA PRO A 90 2.03 -18.09 -13.69
C PRO A 90 0.78 -18.95 -13.94
N SER A 91 0.58 -19.31 -15.21
CA SER A 91 -0.31 -20.38 -15.63
C SER A 91 0.52 -21.46 -16.32
N VAL A 92 0.42 -22.70 -15.87
CA VAL A 92 1.18 -23.83 -16.43
C VAL A 92 0.75 -24.14 -17.86
N ASP A 93 1.74 -24.38 -18.73
CA ASP A 93 1.57 -24.95 -20.06
C ASP A 93 1.71 -26.47 -19.93
N LEU A 94 0.60 -27.19 -20.11
CA LEU A 94 0.57 -28.65 -20.02
C LEU A 94 0.54 -29.29 -21.41
N ASP A 95 1.28 -30.39 -21.58
CA ASP A 95 1.20 -31.29 -22.72
C ASP A 95 1.02 -32.76 -22.28
N ASP A 96 0.84 -33.66 -23.25
CA ASP A 96 0.60 -35.10 -23.00
C ASP A 96 -0.53 -35.35 -21.98
N ILE A 97 -1.66 -34.66 -22.19
CA ILE A 97 -2.77 -34.57 -21.24
C ILE A 97 -3.75 -35.72 -21.45
N GLU A 98 -4.09 -36.45 -20.38
CA GLU A 98 -5.27 -37.32 -20.29
C GLU A 98 -6.18 -36.81 -19.17
N TYR A 99 -7.49 -36.91 -19.37
CA TYR A 99 -8.47 -36.42 -18.40
C TYR A 99 -9.69 -37.33 -18.28
N VAL A 100 -10.36 -37.24 -17.14
CA VAL A 100 -11.65 -37.88 -16.85
C VAL A 100 -12.62 -36.83 -16.29
N MET A 101 -13.90 -37.17 -16.29
CA MET A 101 -14.92 -36.40 -15.55
C MET A 101 -15.19 -37.11 -14.23
N ASP A 102 -15.19 -36.37 -13.12
CA ASP A 102 -15.58 -36.93 -11.82
C ASP A 102 -17.10 -36.94 -11.60
N GLU A 103 -17.53 -37.45 -10.45
CA GLU A 103 -18.96 -37.54 -10.09
C GLU A 103 -19.64 -36.17 -9.93
N GLN A 104 -18.88 -35.09 -9.77
CA GLN A 104 -19.38 -33.71 -9.74
C GLN A 104 -19.25 -33.01 -11.10
N GLU A 105 -19.04 -33.76 -12.18
CA GLU A 105 -18.85 -33.24 -13.54
C GLU A 105 -17.68 -32.25 -13.65
N ARG A 106 -16.62 -32.44 -12.85
CA ARG A 106 -15.37 -31.67 -12.96
C ARG A 106 -14.39 -32.39 -13.85
N LEU A 107 -13.65 -31.64 -14.66
CA LEU A 107 -12.56 -32.17 -15.48
C LEU A 107 -11.33 -32.40 -14.59
N VAL A 108 -10.95 -33.66 -14.43
CA VAL A 108 -9.77 -34.09 -13.68
C VAL A 108 -8.70 -34.52 -14.67
N ILE A 109 -7.59 -33.79 -14.71
CA ILE A 109 -6.41 -34.08 -15.52
C ILE A 109 -5.60 -35.16 -14.79
N THR A 110 -5.66 -36.40 -15.27
CA THR A 110 -5.08 -37.60 -14.63
C THR A 110 -3.67 -37.91 -15.10
N LYS A 111 -3.27 -37.40 -16.27
CA LYS A 111 -1.91 -37.44 -16.78
C LYS A 111 -1.58 -36.09 -17.37
N TRP A 112 -0.40 -35.58 -17.05
CA TRP A 112 0.04 -34.27 -17.53
C TRP A 112 1.56 -34.15 -17.47
N ARG A 113 2.09 -33.33 -18.37
CA ARG A 113 3.50 -32.97 -18.37
C ARG A 113 3.67 -31.47 -18.50
N ILE A 114 4.52 -30.88 -17.66
CA ILE A 114 4.85 -29.46 -17.74
C ILE A 114 5.74 -29.24 -18.96
N ALA A 115 5.28 -28.37 -19.87
CA ALA A 115 6.02 -27.93 -21.05
C ALA A 115 6.58 -26.51 -20.90
N GLY A 116 6.05 -25.74 -19.95
CA GLY A 116 6.43 -24.36 -19.66
C GLY A 116 5.44 -23.71 -18.71
N ALA A 117 5.52 -22.39 -18.60
CA ALA A 117 4.47 -21.59 -17.98
C ALA A 117 4.37 -20.23 -18.69
N THR A 118 3.20 -19.61 -18.60
CA THR A 118 2.94 -18.28 -19.16
C THR A 118 2.42 -17.36 -18.07
N LEU A 119 3.03 -16.19 -17.94
CA LEU A 119 2.57 -15.11 -17.09
C LEU A 119 1.37 -14.43 -17.74
N VAL A 120 0.23 -14.51 -17.06
CA VAL A 120 -1.07 -14.01 -17.54
C VAL A 120 -1.75 -13.18 -16.45
N ALA A 121 -2.64 -12.29 -16.86
CA ALA A 121 -3.42 -11.47 -15.92
C ALA A 121 -4.40 -12.29 -15.06
N ILE A 122 -4.87 -13.44 -15.58
CA ILE A 122 -5.81 -14.33 -14.89
C ILE A 122 -5.23 -15.75 -14.91
N PRO A 123 -4.40 -16.13 -13.93
CA PRO A 123 -3.89 -17.50 -13.82
C PRO A 123 -5.01 -18.47 -13.44
N ALA A 124 -4.84 -19.74 -13.82
CA ALA A 124 -5.83 -20.79 -13.50
C ALA A 124 -5.99 -21.00 -11.98
N PHE A 125 -4.92 -20.80 -11.21
CA PHE A 125 -4.92 -20.80 -9.76
C PHE A 125 -4.82 -19.36 -9.25
N ALA A 126 -5.72 -18.96 -8.35
CA ALA A 126 -5.73 -17.59 -7.82
C ALA A 126 -4.67 -17.35 -6.73
N ASP A 127 -4.10 -18.41 -6.16
CA ASP A 127 -3.19 -18.39 -5.01
C ASP A 127 -1.74 -18.75 -5.39
N VAL A 128 -1.40 -18.67 -6.68
CA VAL A 128 -0.04 -18.88 -7.17
C VAL A 128 0.58 -17.56 -7.62
N SER A 129 1.89 -17.43 -7.42
CA SER A 129 2.64 -16.23 -7.78
C SER A 129 4.06 -16.58 -8.19
N LEU A 130 4.67 -15.68 -8.95
CA LEU A 130 6.10 -15.65 -9.20
C LEU A 130 6.71 -14.44 -8.51
N THR A 131 7.80 -14.67 -7.80
CA THR A 131 8.54 -13.65 -7.05
C THR A 131 9.91 -13.48 -7.67
N LEU A 132 10.27 -12.22 -7.96
CA LEU A 132 11.60 -11.86 -8.41
C LEU A 132 12.52 -11.69 -7.21
N ASP A 133 13.69 -12.31 -7.26
CA ASP A 133 14.70 -12.12 -6.23
C ASP A 133 15.27 -10.69 -6.30
N PRO A 134 15.69 -10.12 -5.16
CA PRO A 134 16.35 -8.82 -5.14
C PRO A 134 17.67 -8.89 -5.90
N LEU A 135 17.97 -7.83 -6.68
CA LEU A 135 19.27 -7.71 -7.32
C LEU A 135 20.36 -7.60 -6.24
N PRO A 136 21.52 -8.26 -6.42
CA PRO A 136 22.64 -8.10 -5.49
C PRO A 136 23.03 -6.62 -5.43
N ALA A 137 23.17 -6.06 -4.23
CA ALA A 137 23.78 -4.76 -4.05
C ALA A 137 25.21 -4.82 -4.60
N GLU A 138 25.51 -4.07 -5.65
CA GLU A 138 26.90 -3.98 -6.13
C GLU A 138 27.75 -3.35 -5.03
N PRO A 139 28.87 -3.98 -4.62
CA PRO A 139 29.75 -3.37 -3.65
C PRO A 139 30.33 -2.09 -4.24
N MET A 140 30.13 -0.97 -3.56
CA MET A 140 30.84 0.27 -3.88
C MET A 140 32.34 0.04 -3.70
N VAL A 141 33.03 -0.24 -4.79
CA VAL A 141 34.48 -0.23 -4.84
C VAL A 141 34.91 1.23 -4.73
N SER A 142 35.40 1.61 -3.55
CA SER A 142 36.15 2.86 -3.38
C SER A 142 37.51 2.69 -4.03
N GLU A 143 37.59 2.89 -5.35
CA GLU A 143 38.88 3.17 -5.97
C GLU A 143 39.25 4.62 -5.62
N GLU A 144 40.38 4.77 -4.93
CA GLU A 144 41.05 6.05 -4.70
C GLU A 144 41.38 6.69 -6.07
N VAL A 145 40.48 7.53 -6.58
CA VAL A 145 40.78 8.37 -7.74
C VAL A 145 41.65 9.53 -7.23
N GLY A 146 42.96 9.34 -7.38
CA GLY A 146 43.94 10.41 -7.28
C GLY A 146 43.55 11.59 -8.17
N SER A 147 43.55 12.77 -7.54
CA SER A 147 43.62 14.11 -8.10
C SER A 147 43.70 14.24 -9.64
N HIS A 148 42.56 14.47 -10.27
CA HIS A 148 42.49 15.23 -11.52
C HIS A 148 41.21 16.07 -11.59
N TRP A 149 40.99 16.89 -10.56
CA TRP A 149 40.04 18.01 -10.61
C TRP A 149 40.85 19.31 -10.54
N ALA A 150 41.64 19.57 -11.58
CA ALA A 150 42.09 20.92 -11.86
C ALA A 150 41.10 21.50 -12.89
N GLU A 151 40.41 22.55 -12.44
CA GLU A 151 39.67 23.54 -13.23
C GLU A 151 38.38 23.08 -13.90
N TRP A 152 37.30 23.09 -13.12
CA TRP A 152 36.14 23.91 -13.45
C TRP A 152 35.70 24.69 -12.21
N ASP A 153 35.98 25.99 -12.26
CA ASP A 153 35.60 26.98 -11.28
C ASP A 153 34.07 27.20 -11.37
N LEU A 154 33.34 26.45 -10.55
CA LEU A 154 31.95 26.74 -10.20
C LEU A 154 31.95 27.00 -8.69
N THR A 155 32.06 28.28 -8.34
CA THR A 155 31.81 28.79 -6.99
C THR A 155 30.32 28.61 -6.65
N ALA A 156 29.94 27.38 -6.29
CA ALA A 156 28.71 27.15 -5.54
C ALA A 156 28.96 27.67 -4.11
N SER A 157 28.28 28.75 -3.73
CA SER A 157 28.22 29.20 -2.34
C SER A 157 27.62 28.07 -1.50
N ALA A 158 28.48 27.28 -0.86
CA ALA A 158 28.08 26.25 0.08
C ALA A 158 27.48 26.91 1.33
N VAL A 159 26.15 27.03 1.35
CA VAL A 159 25.41 27.03 2.62
C VAL A 159 25.61 25.62 3.19
N PRO A 160 26.08 25.46 4.44
CA PRO A 160 26.16 24.14 5.06
C PRO A 160 24.80 23.46 4.96
N ALA A 161 24.75 22.25 4.38
CA ALA A 161 23.51 21.48 4.34
C ALA A 161 23.08 21.18 5.78
N GLU A 162 22.02 21.83 6.24
CA GLU A 162 21.45 21.59 7.56
C GLU A 162 20.86 20.18 7.57
N LEU A 163 21.44 19.29 8.38
CA LEU A 163 20.97 17.92 8.56
C LEU A 163 20.17 17.81 9.85
N PRO A 164 19.13 16.97 9.91
CA PRO A 164 18.37 16.74 11.12
C PRO A 164 19.14 15.82 12.10
N PRO A 165 18.97 16.02 13.42
CA PRO A 165 19.39 15.04 14.42
C PRO A 165 18.69 13.67 14.25
N ALA A 166 19.39 12.57 14.55
CA ALA A 166 18.82 11.23 14.42
C ALA A 166 17.68 10.93 15.43
N ASP A 167 17.69 11.59 16.60
CA ASP A 167 16.65 11.47 17.62
C ASP A 167 15.29 12.03 17.15
N TRP A 168 15.26 12.86 16.11
CA TRP A 168 14.01 13.38 15.54
C TRP A 168 13.16 12.28 14.89
N PHE A 169 13.79 11.17 14.47
CA PHE A 169 13.15 10.04 13.80
C PHE A 169 12.74 8.91 14.76
N GLN A 170 13.01 9.07 16.06
CA GLN A 170 12.58 8.10 17.07
C GLN A 170 11.10 8.28 17.42
N ARG A 171 10.50 7.20 17.96
CA ARG A 171 9.13 7.20 18.50
C ARG A 171 8.92 8.45 19.38
N PRO A 172 7.87 9.26 19.13
CA PRO A 172 7.59 10.41 19.96
C PRO A 172 7.22 9.99 21.38
N ASP A 173 7.71 10.73 22.38
CA ASP A 173 7.33 10.54 23.78
C ASP A 173 6.04 11.32 24.06
N VAL A 174 4.92 10.68 23.77
CA VAL A 174 3.57 11.21 23.97
C VAL A 174 2.71 10.17 24.68
N ASP A 175 1.79 10.63 25.53
CA ASP A 175 0.96 9.79 26.40
C ASP A 175 -0.47 9.56 25.86
N ARG A 176 -0.72 10.02 24.63
CA ARG A 176 -2.01 9.94 23.95
C ARG A 176 -1.87 10.04 22.45
N LEU A 177 -2.94 9.62 21.75
CA LEU A 177 -3.12 9.88 20.33
C LEU A 177 -2.95 11.39 20.05
N THR A 178 -1.88 11.71 19.32
CA THR A 178 -1.39 13.07 19.13
C THR A 178 -1.47 13.46 17.66
N PRO A 179 -2.12 14.58 17.28
CA PRO A 179 -2.20 15.03 15.91
C PRO A 179 -0.81 15.39 15.37
N LEU A 180 -0.62 15.26 14.05
CA LEU A 180 0.63 15.65 13.41
C LEU A 180 0.97 17.11 13.75
N THR A 181 2.19 17.26 14.28
CA THR A 181 2.73 18.49 14.85
C THR A 181 4.06 18.80 14.18
N VAL A 182 4.23 20.07 13.82
CA VAL A 182 5.47 20.61 13.30
C VAL A 182 5.96 21.63 14.31
N THR A 183 7.16 21.43 14.84
CA THR A 183 7.80 22.36 15.77
C THR A 183 8.41 23.55 15.01
N ASP A 184 8.70 24.63 15.74
CA ASP A 184 9.35 25.82 15.17
C ASP A 184 10.75 25.52 14.59
N THR A 185 11.43 24.49 15.11
CA THR A 185 12.73 24.03 14.60
C THR A 185 12.61 23.09 13.40
N GLY A 186 11.40 22.71 13.00
CA GLY A 186 11.18 21.83 11.84
C GLY A 186 11.11 20.33 12.14
N ARG A 187 11.13 19.91 13.41
CA ARG A 187 10.79 18.52 13.78
C ARG A 187 9.32 18.26 13.52
N VAL A 188 9.03 17.15 12.86
CA VAL A 188 7.67 16.67 12.55
C VAL A 188 7.41 15.43 13.38
N PHE A 189 6.29 15.35 14.09
CA PHE A 189 5.90 14.13 14.81
C PHE A 189 4.40 14.07 15.09
N GLY A 190 3.88 12.88 15.35
CA GLY A 190 2.49 12.65 15.75
C GLY A 190 1.96 11.35 15.17
N HIS A 191 0.64 11.17 15.20
CA HIS A 191 -0.04 9.98 14.70
C HIS A 191 -0.78 10.29 13.40
N ILE A 192 -0.72 9.35 12.46
CA ILE A 192 -1.46 9.41 11.20
C ILE A 192 -2.76 8.59 11.25
N ALA A 193 -2.85 7.65 12.19
CA ALA A 193 -4.05 6.87 12.47
C ALA A 193 -4.00 6.32 13.90
N GLY A 194 -5.14 6.27 14.58
CA GLY A 194 -5.27 5.66 15.92
C GLY A 194 -5.96 4.30 15.85
N TRP A 195 -5.55 3.35 16.70
CA TRP A 195 -6.09 1.98 16.66
C TRP A 195 -7.60 1.92 16.88
N ASP A 196 -8.12 2.76 17.79
CA ASP A 196 -9.54 2.85 18.12
C ASP A 196 -10.31 3.84 17.22
N THR A 197 -9.70 4.35 16.15
CA THR A 197 -10.33 5.30 15.22
C THR A 197 -10.92 4.55 14.03
N CYS A 198 -12.25 4.60 13.88
CA CYS A 198 -12.93 4.06 12.70
C CYS A 198 -12.68 4.94 11.46
N HIS A 199 -12.55 4.30 10.29
CA HIS A 199 -12.40 5.00 9.02
C HIS A 199 -13.69 5.75 8.64
N VAL A 200 -13.62 7.07 8.41
CA VAL A 200 -14.83 7.90 8.16
C VAL A 200 -15.50 7.67 6.79
N GLY A 201 -14.76 7.12 5.82
CA GLY A 201 -15.25 6.89 4.45
C GLY A 201 -15.68 5.46 4.13
N LEU A 202 -15.60 4.52 5.07
CA LEU A 202 -15.91 3.10 4.84
C LEU A 202 -17.14 2.65 5.64
N PRO A 203 -17.92 1.68 5.14
CA PRO A 203 -19.03 1.12 5.89
C PRO A 203 -18.53 0.30 7.09
N GLY A 204 -19.18 0.47 8.24
CA GLY A 204 -18.78 -0.18 9.49
C GLY A 204 -17.55 0.48 10.15
N CYS A 205 -17.09 -0.08 11.27
CA CYS A 205 -15.85 0.37 11.89
C CYS A 205 -14.67 -0.44 11.33
N VAL A 206 -14.02 0.11 10.31
CA VAL A 206 -12.72 -0.40 9.82
C VAL A 206 -11.63 0.39 10.54
N THR A 207 -10.77 -0.30 11.27
CA THR A 207 -9.62 0.28 11.99
C THR A 207 -8.37 0.29 11.09
N PRO A 208 -7.36 1.12 11.38
CA PRO A 208 -6.14 1.14 10.59
C PRO A 208 -5.41 -0.21 10.68
N PRO A 209 -4.84 -0.71 9.58
CA PRO A 209 -4.08 -1.95 9.59
C PRO A 209 -2.68 -1.73 10.19
N SER A 210 -2.25 -2.66 11.04
CA SER A 210 -0.84 -2.79 11.43
C SER A 210 -0.03 -3.30 10.24
N SER A 211 1.26 -2.93 10.16
CA SER A 211 2.15 -3.30 9.07
C SER A 211 3.01 -4.52 9.44
N PRO A 212 2.81 -5.69 8.80
CA PRO A 212 3.67 -6.86 9.00
C PRO A 212 5.13 -6.62 8.58
N THR A 213 5.37 -5.69 7.67
CA THR A 213 6.72 -5.37 7.18
C THR A 213 7.42 -4.26 7.94
N GLY A 214 6.75 -3.61 8.90
CA GLY A 214 7.31 -2.44 9.58
C GLY A 214 7.40 -1.22 8.66
N TYR A 215 6.43 -1.05 7.76
CA TYR A 215 6.27 0.07 6.83
C TYR A 215 7.34 0.20 5.75
N THR A 216 7.99 -0.89 5.33
CA THR A 216 9.05 -0.84 4.31
C THR A 216 8.58 -0.28 2.97
N TYR A 217 7.30 -0.44 2.62
CA TYR A 217 6.71 0.12 1.40
C TYR A 217 6.43 1.62 1.48
N PHE A 218 6.42 2.18 2.68
CA PHE A 218 6.40 3.62 2.90
C PHE A 218 7.83 4.18 3.02
N HIS A 219 8.76 3.43 3.62
CA HIS A 219 10.16 3.85 3.85
C HIS A 219 11.06 3.66 2.62
N VAL A 220 10.68 4.26 1.50
CA VAL A 220 11.36 4.09 0.19
C VAL A 220 12.43 5.14 -0.10
N ALA A 221 12.63 6.12 0.78
CA ALA A 221 13.65 7.16 0.64
C ALA A 221 14.71 7.06 1.75
N GLU A 222 15.80 7.82 1.61
CA GLU A 222 16.87 7.89 2.59
C GLU A 222 17.02 9.29 3.18
N GLN A 223 17.31 9.36 4.48
CA GLN A 223 17.63 10.60 5.17
C GLN A 223 18.96 10.51 5.90
N ARG A 224 19.88 11.43 5.58
CA ARG A 224 21.12 11.63 6.33
C ARG A 224 20.87 12.46 7.58
N THR A 225 21.57 12.15 8.65
CA THR A 225 21.42 12.82 9.95
C THR A 225 22.76 13.41 10.41
N THR A 226 22.73 14.28 11.42
CA THR A 226 23.93 15.00 11.91
C THR A 226 25.02 14.10 12.46
N ASP A 227 24.68 12.89 12.94
CA ASP A 227 25.63 11.92 13.46
C ASP A 227 26.20 11.00 12.37
N GLY A 228 25.81 11.21 11.10
CA GLY A 228 26.28 10.45 9.95
C GLY A 228 25.43 9.23 9.62
N ALA A 229 24.37 8.92 10.37
CA ALA A 229 23.47 7.82 10.04
C ALA A 229 22.61 8.14 8.81
N VAL A 230 22.30 7.10 8.04
CA VAL A 230 21.36 7.13 6.91
C VAL A 230 20.17 6.26 7.28
N LEU A 231 18.99 6.86 7.37
CA LEU A 231 17.77 6.21 7.81
C LEU A 231 16.83 5.96 6.62
N PRO A 232 16.21 4.76 6.51
CA PRO A 232 15.09 4.57 5.60
C PRO A 232 13.89 5.37 6.13
N VAL A 233 13.30 6.18 5.27
CA VAL A 233 12.25 7.15 5.62
C VAL A 233 11.17 7.17 4.55
N GLY A 234 9.95 7.46 4.98
CA GLY A 234 8.85 7.80 4.09
C GLY A 234 8.72 9.30 3.87
N THR A 235 7.84 9.65 2.95
CA THR A 235 7.61 11.02 2.50
C THR A 235 6.22 11.46 2.89
N LEU A 236 6.11 12.60 3.58
CA LEU A 236 4.84 13.29 3.68
C LEU A 236 4.74 14.26 2.50
N VAL A 237 3.63 14.22 1.78
CA VAL A 237 3.40 15.08 0.63
C VAL A 237 2.23 16.04 0.90
N ALA A 238 2.41 17.31 0.53
CA ALA A 238 1.33 18.28 0.43
C ALA A 238 0.72 18.32 -0.99
N GLY A 239 0.77 17.16 -1.67
CA GLY A 239 0.42 16.98 -3.06
C GLY A 239 -1.07 16.68 -3.27
N PRO A 240 -1.42 15.98 -4.36
CA PRO A 240 -2.82 15.79 -4.74
C PRO A 240 -3.63 15.04 -3.66
N ARG A 241 -4.97 15.14 -3.77
CA ARG A 241 -5.92 14.33 -2.96
C ARG A 241 -5.57 12.84 -3.04
N HIS A 242 -6.17 11.99 -2.22
CA HIS A 242 -5.97 10.54 -2.33
C HIS A 242 -6.05 10.02 -3.77
N ALA A 243 -5.11 9.12 -4.09
CA ALA A 243 -5.18 8.28 -5.27
C ALA A 243 -6.51 7.51 -5.27
N ASP A 244 -7.06 7.24 -6.45
CA ASP A 244 -8.30 6.48 -6.56
C ASP A 244 -8.18 5.13 -5.80
N ALA A 245 -9.17 4.81 -4.97
CA ALA A 245 -9.18 3.62 -4.13
C ALA A 245 -9.17 2.31 -4.93
N GLN A 246 -9.53 2.34 -6.22
CA GLN A 246 -9.46 1.19 -7.12
C GLN A 246 -8.06 0.94 -7.69
N LEU A 247 -7.14 1.92 -7.58
CA LEU A 247 -5.77 1.75 -8.07
C LEU A 247 -5.01 0.71 -7.23
N ALA A 248 -4.22 -0.12 -7.91
CA ALA A 248 -3.25 -0.99 -7.26
C ALA A 248 -2.05 -0.19 -6.74
N PHE A 249 -1.20 -0.85 -5.95
CA PHE A 249 -0.06 -0.26 -5.26
C PHE A 249 0.76 0.73 -6.10
N ARG A 250 1.26 0.32 -7.27
CA ARG A 250 2.15 1.15 -8.08
C ARG A 250 1.47 2.40 -8.62
N ALA A 251 0.27 2.29 -9.20
CA ALA A 251 -0.45 3.45 -9.74
C ALA A 251 -0.85 4.43 -8.63
N ALA A 252 -1.16 3.93 -7.43
CA ALA A 252 -1.39 4.77 -6.26
C ALA A 252 -0.09 5.44 -5.79
N GLN A 253 1.05 4.76 -5.86
CA GLN A 253 2.36 5.33 -5.52
C GLN A 253 2.78 6.41 -6.52
N GLU A 254 2.65 6.17 -7.83
CA GLU A 254 2.92 7.14 -8.90
C GLU A 254 2.09 8.42 -8.74
N HIS A 255 0.84 8.29 -8.26
CA HIS A 255 0.00 9.45 -7.96
C HIS A 255 0.58 10.36 -6.86
N TYR A 256 1.38 9.81 -5.94
CA TYR A 256 2.08 10.57 -4.90
C TYR A 256 3.55 10.88 -5.27
N ASP A 257 4.05 10.35 -6.40
CA ASP A 257 5.43 10.52 -6.87
C ASP A 257 5.61 11.88 -7.56
N ASP A 258 5.40 12.94 -6.78
CA ASP A 258 5.76 14.30 -7.16
C ASP A 258 6.77 14.83 -6.13
N PRO A 259 8.07 14.84 -6.46
CA PRO A 259 9.10 15.38 -5.58
C PRO A 259 8.87 16.84 -5.18
N SER A 260 8.13 17.62 -5.99
CA SER A 260 7.82 19.02 -5.69
C SER A 260 6.75 19.18 -4.60
N ALA A 261 5.96 18.13 -4.36
CA ALA A 261 4.96 18.07 -3.31
C ALA A 261 5.51 17.57 -1.96
N ALA A 262 6.75 17.09 -1.91
CA ALA A 262 7.35 16.56 -0.68
C ALA A 262 7.61 17.68 0.34
N VAL A 263 7.15 17.48 1.58
CA VAL A 263 7.28 18.47 2.67
C VAL A 263 8.06 17.96 3.88
N ALA A 264 8.07 16.65 4.13
CA ALA A 264 8.79 16.07 5.25
C ALA A 264 9.32 14.68 4.92
N ARG A 265 10.43 14.27 5.56
CA ARG A 265 10.79 12.85 5.68
C ARG A 265 10.56 12.37 7.09
N VAL A 266 9.98 11.19 7.22
CA VAL A 266 9.60 10.63 8.51
C VAL A 266 9.84 9.12 8.55
N VAL A 267 10.19 8.62 9.71
CA VAL A 267 10.02 7.21 10.06
C VAL A 267 8.57 7.03 10.52
N ALA A 268 8.01 5.86 10.21
CA ALA A 268 6.70 5.43 10.69
C ALA A 268 6.90 4.21 11.60
N GLY A 269 6.07 4.10 12.62
CA GLY A 269 6.08 2.96 13.53
C GLY A 269 4.75 2.84 14.26
N GLU A 270 4.71 1.88 15.17
CA GLU A 270 3.52 1.57 15.98
C GLU A 270 3.80 1.82 17.46
N ASP A 271 2.79 2.29 18.18
CA ASP A 271 2.77 2.34 19.64
C ASP A 271 1.39 1.94 20.18
N GLU A 272 1.13 2.16 21.47
CA GLU A 272 -0.14 1.80 22.10
C GLU A 272 -1.34 2.64 21.64
N HIS A 273 -1.11 3.79 21.00
CA HIS A 273 -2.16 4.70 20.54
C HIS A 273 -2.46 4.55 19.05
N GLY A 274 -1.46 4.25 18.23
CA GLY A 274 -1.64 4.16 16.80
C GLY A 274 -0.37 4.05 15.98
N ILE A 275 -0.51 4.45 14.72
CA ILE A 275 0.57 4.57 13.76
C ILE A 275 1.16 5.96 13.91
N TRP A 276 2.35 6.04 14.50
CA TRP A 276 3.09 7.28 14.67
C TRP A 276 4.05 7.51 13.51
N VAL A 277 4.34 8.79 13.25
CA VAL A 277 5.41 9.23 12.36
C VAL A 277 6.29 10.24 13.08
N ALA A 278 7.59 10.25 12.81
CA ALA A 278 8.53 11.21 13.36
C ALA A 278 9.68 11.50 12.38
N GLY A 279 10.09 12.75 12.26
CA GLY A 279 11.20 13.14 11.41
C GLY A 279 11.33 14.65 11.25
N TRP A 280 11.58 15.10 10.02
CA TRP A 280 12.03 16.47 9.74
C TRP A 280 11.31 17.07 8.53
N LEU A 281 11.06 18.37 8.59
CA LEU A 281 10.65 19.17 7.44
C LEU A 281 11.81 19.31 6.47
N LEU A 282 11.50 19.23 5.17
CA LEU A 282 12.47 19.44 4.10
C LEU A 282 12.81 20.95 3.97
N PRO A 283 14.08 21.38 4.07
CA PRO A 283 14.48 22.77 3.88
C PRO A 283 14.20 23.31 2.48
N GLY A 284 14.12 22.41 1.48
CA GLY A 284 13.79 22.73 0.10
C GLY A 284 12.31 22.66 -0.27
N ALA A 285 11.41 22.41 0.69
CA ALA A 285 9.97 22.41 0.43
C ALA A 285 9.49 23.83 0.07
N SER A 286 8.58 23.94 -0.89
CA SER A 286 8.01 25.23 -1.27
C SER A 286 7.17 25.82 -0.13
N GLU A 287 7.11 27.15 -0.04
CA GLU A 287 6.30 27.84 0.97
C GLU A 287 4.81 27.44 0.88
N GLU A 288 4.30 27.26 -0.34
CA GLU A 288 2.92 26.84 -0.61
C GLU A 288 2.65 25.42 -0.09
N ALA A 289 3.57 24.47 -0.34
CA ALA A 289 3.45 23.12 0.16
C ALA A 289 3.52 23.07 1.69
N LEU A 290 4.40 23.87 2.30
CA LEU A 290 4.51 24.00 3.76
C LEU A 290 3.26 24.61 4.40
N ASP A 291 2.67 25.64 3.79
CA ASP A 291 1.42 26.23 4.29
C ASP A 291 0.25 25.25 4.21
N THR A 292 0.13 24.55 3.08
CA THR A 292 -0.85 23.47 2.89
C THR A 292 -0.67 22.37 3.93
N PHE A 293 0.56 21.92 4.17
CA PHE A 293 0.87 20.88 5.13
C PHE A 293 0.57 21.29 6.58
N ARG A 294 0.87 22.54 6.96
CA ARG A 294 0.61 23.03 8.32
C ARG A 294 -0.88 23.25 8.61
N SER A 295 -1.63 23.64 7.58
CA SER A 295 -3.07 23.94 7.68
C SER A 295 -3.98 22.72 7.48
N SER A 296 -3.44 21.62 6.95
CA SER A 296 -4.22 20.41 6.65
C SER A 296 -3.88 19.24 7.58
N PRO A 297 -4.84 18.39 7.96
CA PRO A 297 -4.53 17.07 8.49
C PRO A 297 -3.89 16.18 7.42
N VAL A 298 -3.30 15.07 7.87
CA VAL A 298 -2.75 14.04 6.98
C VAL A 298 -3.60 12.78 6.99
N SER A 299 -3.52 12.02 5.91
CA SER A 299 -4.19 10.73 5.77
C SER A 299 -3.28 9.73 5.08
N GLY A 300 -3.16 8.54 5.66
CA GLY A 300 -2.40 7.44 5.06
C GLY A 300 -3.18 6.79 3.92
N ASP A 301 -2.44 6.23 2.97
CA ASP A 301 -2.95 5.38 1.90
C ASP A 301 -2.38 3.97 2.07
N TRP A 302 -3.26 2.99 2.21
CA TRP A 302 -2.89 1.60 2.37
C TRP A 302 -3.31 0.80 1.14
N ARG A 303 -2.37 0.04 0.57
CA ARG A 303 -2.62 -0.84 -0.57
C ARG A 303 -2.26 -2.27 -0.22
N ARG A 304 -2.93 -3.21 -0.88
CA ARG A 304 -2.66 -4.63 -0.66
C ARG A 304 -1.33 -4.98 -1.32
N VAL A 305 -0.34 -5.36 -0.51
CA VAL A 305 0.98 -5.82 -0.93
C VAL A 305 1.32 -7.09 -0.16
N GLY A 306 1.73 -8.16 -0.85
CA GLY A 306 2.03 -9.44 -0.20
C GLY A 306 0.87 -10.03 0.61
N GLY A 307 -0.38 -9.78 0.19
CA GLY A 307 -1.59 -10.26 0.87
C GLY A 307 -2.06 -9.41 2.06
N SER A 308 -1.27 -8.45 2.53
CA SER A 308 -1.60 -7.55 3.66
C SER A 308 -1.81 -6.12 3.18
N LEU A 309 -2.51 -5.29 3.96
CA LEU A 309 -2.58 -3.86 3.70
C LEU A 309 -1.32 -3.19 4.24
N GLU A 310 -0.56 -2.56 3.36
CA GLU A 310 0.68 -1.86 3.68
C GLU A 310 0.53 -0.36 3.41
N LEU A 311 1.14 0.47 4.26
CA LEU A 311 1.16 1.92 4.06
C LEU A 311 2.11 2.25 2.91
N ILE A 312 1.68 3.09 1.99
CA ILE A 312 2.43 3.40 0.76
C ILE A 312 2.67 4.89 0.57
N GLY A 313 1.88 5.72 1.26
CA GLY A 313 1.94 7.16 1.14
C GLY A 313 1.12 7.83 2.23
N VAL A 314 1.47 9.08 2.53
CA VAL A 314 0.72 9.92 3.45
C VAL A 314 0.64 11.31 2.83
N CYS A 315 -0.58 11.79 2.58
CA CYS A 315 -0.81 13.09 1.97
C CYS A 315 -1.63 14.02 2.86
N SER A 316 -1.44 15.32 2.67
CA SER A 316 -2.31 16.35 3.23
C SER A 316 -3.70 16.28 2.59
N VAL A 317 -4.75 16.27 3.42
CA VAL A 317 -6.14 16.24 2.97
C VAL A 317 -7.01 17.14 3.87
N ASN A 318 -8.23 17.45 3.46
CA ASN A 318 -9.18 18.18 4.31
C ASN A 318 -9.99 17.25 5.23
N THR A 319 -10.18 16.00 4.80
CA THR A 319 -10.97 14.99 5.52
C THR A 319 -10.16 13.69 5.56
N PRO A 320 -9.41 13.44 6.65
CA PRO A 320 -8.59 12.24 6.76
C PRO A 320 -9.46 11.01 7.01
N GLY A 321 -9.04 9.86 6.48
CA GLY A 321 -9.72 8.59 6.68
C GLY A 321 -9.76 8.18 8.16
N PHE A 322 -8.64 8.40 8.87
CA PHE A 322 -8.51 8.17 10.30
C PHE A 322 -8.25 9.50 11.02
N PRO A 323 -9.29 10.27 11.38
CA PRO A 323 -9.09 11.57 12.01
C PRO A 323 -8.39 11.45 13.36
N VAL A 324 -7.31 12.22 13.52
CA VAL A 324 -6.66 12.45 14.83
C VAL A 324 -7.08 13.83 15.34
N PRO A 325 -8.01 13.91 16.30
CA PRO A 325 -8.60 15.19 16.70
C PRO A 325 -7.57 16.15 17.28
N ARG A 326 -7.55 17.39 16.79
CA ARG A 326 -6.92 18.51 17.50
C ARG A 326 -7.87 18.95 18.61
N ALA A 327 -7.42 18.89 19.86
CA ALA A 327 -8.21 19.39 20.98
C ALA A 327 -8.59 20.86 20.73
N ARG A 328 -9.90 21.17 20.77
CA ARG A 328 -10.36 22.55 20.61
C ARG A 328 -9.93 23.35 21.83
N VAL A 329 -9.26 24.48 21.60
CA VAL A 329 -9.17 25.54 22.61
C VAL A 329 -10.61 25.90 22.99
N HIS A 330 -10.95 25.81 24.28
CA HIS A 330 -12.28 26.15 24.78
C HIS A 330 -12.62 27.60 24.41
N PHE A 331 -13.54 27.80 23.47
CA PHE A 331 -14.19 29.09 23.31
C PHE A 331 -15.19 29.26 24.46
N ALA A 332 -14.89 30.19 25.36
CA ALA A 332 -15.85 30.67 26.34
C ALA A 332 -16.95 31.47 25.62
N ALA A 333 -18.09 30.83 25.36
CA ALA A 333 -19.44 31.42 25.39
C ALA A 333 -20.43 30.40 24.82
N GLY A 334 -21.25 29.83 25.70
CA GLY A 334 -22.26 28.85 25.35
C GLY A 334 -23.26 29.35 24.31
N ALA A 335 -23.29 28.68 23.16
CA ALA A 335 -24.49 28.46 22.36
C ALA A 335 -24.17 27.42 21.27
N GLN A 336 -24.19 26.14 21.63
CA GLN A 336 -24.25 25.08 20.63
C GLN A 336 -25.64 25.12 19.99
N ARG A 337 -25.74 25.61 18.74
CA ARG A 337 -27.02 25.86 18.06
C ARG A 337 -27.47 24.75 17.11
N ALA A 338 -26.63 23.75 16.85
CA ALA A 338 -27.02 22.52 16.17
C ALA A 338 -26.06 21.37 16.50
N LEU A 339 -26.61 20.17 16.64
CA LEU A 339 -25.90 18.91 16.77
C LEU A 339 -26.33 18.06 15.58
N ILE A 340 -25.58 18.14 14.48
CA ILE A 340 -25.73 17.22 13.34
C ILE A 340 -24.55 16.25 13.44
N GLY A 341 -24.76 15.18 14.20
CA GLY A 341 -23.74 14.17 14.45
C GLY A 341 -23.91 12.98 13.53
N SER A 342 -23.01 12.84 12.56
CA SER A 342 -22.57 11.52 12.08
C SER A 342 -21.19 11.24 12.66
N PHE A 343 -21.08 11.27 13.98
CA PHE A 343 -19.87 10.89 14.71
C PHE A 343 -20.29 10.19 16.00
N GLY A 344 -20.08 8.88 16.05
CA GLY A 344 -20.22 8.07 17.25
C GLY A 344 -19.03 8.30 18.16
N ILE A 345 -19.09 9.37 18.97
CA ILE A 345 -18.33 9.42 20.21
C ILE A 345 -19.16 8.64 21.21
N THR A 346 -18.71 7.44 21.60
CA THR A 346 -19.29 6.72 22.73
C THR A 346 -18.85 7.45 24.01
N PRO A 347 -19.74 8.14 24.74
CA PRO A 347 -19.36 8.73 26.02
C PRO A 347 -19.11 7.57 26.99
N GLN A 348 -17.97 7.58 27.70
CA GLN A 348 -17.86 6.75 28.90
C GLN A 348 -18.93 7.21 29.88
N GLN A 349 -19.88 6.31 30.18
CA GLN A 349 -20.92 6.57 31.17
C GLN A 349 -20.28 6.65 32.55
N GLY A 350 -20.06 7.86 33.05
CA GLY A 350 -20.03 8.12 34.47
C GLY A 350 -21.44 7.96 35.03
N GLU A 351 -21.58 7.17 36.09
CA GLU A 351 -22.85 6.96 36.79
C GLU A 351 -23.41 8.28 37.30
N PHE A 352 -24.48 8.77 36.67
CA PHE A 352 -25.65 9.41 37.28
C PHE A 352 -26.47 10.05 36.16
N PHE A 353 -27.71 9.61 35.91
CA PHE A 353 -28.87 10.48 35.62
C PHE A 353 -30.16 9.63 35.64
N PRO A 354 -31.29 10.16 36.16
CA PRO A 354 -32.51 9.40 36.42
C PRO A 354 -33.36 9.21 35.15
N GLU A 355 -34.15 8.13 35.12
CA GLU A 355 -34.98 7.72 33.98
C GLU A 355 -35.95 8.81 33.47
N PRO A 356 -36.07 9.02 32.14
CA PRO A 356 -36.98 10.02 31.59
C PRO A 356 -38.43 9.51 31.54
N GLY A 357 -39.31 10.25 32.21
CA GLY A 357 -40.76 10.05 32.19
C GLY A 357 -41.40 10.30 30.82
N ASN A 358 -42.37 9.45 30.52
CA ASN A 358 -43.18 9.41 29.30
C ASN A 358 -43.88 10.76 29.00
N ARG A 359 -43.55 11.41 27.88
CA ARG A 359 -44.25 12.62 27.39
C ARG A 359 -44.91 12.31 26.06
N GLN A 360 -46.24 12.21 26.06
CA GLN A 360 -47.05 12.04 24.85
C GLN A 360 -46.91 13.26 23.93
N VAL A 361 -46.63 13.02 22.65
CA VAL A 361 -46.41 14.04 21.63
C VAL A 361 -47.76 14.45 21.02
N ASN A 362 -47.99 15.76 20.90
CA ASN A 362 -49.21 16.36 20.39
C ASN A 362 -49.27 16.30 18.84
N GLU A 363 -50.34 15.71 18.28
CA GLU A 363 -50.56 15.56 16.84
C GLU A 363 -50.57 16.88 16.05
N ALA A 364 -50.81 18.02 16.70
CA ALA A 364 -50.78 19.34 16.07
C ALA A 364 -49.37 19.80 15.67
N GLU A 365 -48.32 19.33 16.35
CA GLU A 365 -46.92 19.63 15.99
C GLU A 365 -46.47 18.82 14.76
N GLN A 366 -46.97 17.59 14.62
CA GLN A 366 -46.68 16.76 13.44
C GLN A 366 -47.36 17.28 12.17
N ALA A 367 -48.54 17.89 12.28
CA ALA A 367 -49.24 18.47 11.13
C ALA A 367 -48.53 19.70 10.56
N ARG A 368 -47.90 20.53 11.41
CA ARG A 368 -47.12 21.71 10.99
C ARG A 368 -45.83 21.34 10.26
N ALA A 369 -45.16 20.26 10.67
CA ALA A 369 -43.95 19.78 10.01
C ALA A 369 -44.20 19.25 8.58
N ARG A 370 -45.39 18.68 8.32
CA ARG A 370 -45.74 18.14 6.99
C ARG A 370 -46.07 19.23 5.95
N TRP A 371 -46.59 20.38 6.37
CA TRP A 371 -46.88 21.51 5.44
C TRP A 371 -45.61 22.29 5.06
N ALA A 372 -44.62 22.38 5.95
CA ALA A 372 -43.37 23.07 5.68
C ALA A 372 -42.48 22.35 4.64
N TRP A 373 -42.63 21.03 4.49
CA TRP A 373 -41.86 20.24 3.52
C TRP A 373 -42.45 20.28 2.11
N ALA A 374 -43.78 20.31 1.98
CA ALA A 374 -44.47 20.37 0.69
C ALA A 374 -44.34 21.74 -0.02
N ALA A 375 -44.10 22.83 0.73
CA ALA A 375 -43.89 24.17 0.17
C ALA A 375 -42.44 24.43 -0.28
N ALA A 376 -41.49 23.54 0.04
CA ALA A 376 -40.06 23.70 -0.28
C ALA A 376 -39.62 22.94 -1.54
N THR A 377 -40.51 22.17 -2.18
CA THR A 377 -40.20 21.30 -3.33
C THR A 377 -40.99 21.62 -4.60
N THR A 378 -41.57 22.81 -4.70
CA THR A 378 -42.16 23.33 -5.94
C THR A 378 -41.78 24.79 -6.12
N GLU A 379 -40.83 25.06 -7.01
CA GLU A 379 -40.90 26.12 -8.04
C GLU A 379 -39.65 26.05 -8.94
N ASP A 380 -39.95 25.84 -10.23
CA ASP A 380 -39.22 26.04 -11.52
C ASP A 380 -37.75 25.60 -11.71
#